data_AF-A0AAJ0PYX2-F1
#
_entry.id   AF-A0AAJ0PYX2-F1
#
_cell.length_a   1.000
_cell.length_b   1.000
_cell.length_c   1.000
_cell.angle_alpha   90.00
_cell.angle_beta   90.00
_cell.angle_gamma   90.00
#
_symmetry.space_group_name_H-M   'P 1'
#
loop_
_entity.id
_entity.type
_entity.pdbx_description
1 polymer ?
#
loop_
_entity_poly.entity_id
_entity_poly.type
_entity_poly.pdbx_seq_one_letter_code
_entity_poly.pdbx_strand_id
1 'polypeptide(L)'
;MAFLAACSGSDLDSTAQPPAGLNYSVPVVVYDKGTPIIPNSPHSSGGSITKYGVSPALPSGLALDPATGVIAGTPSIVAPVTIYVVTGSNSAGSVTARVQIEVEDGIAAPDSLSYPDNPVIYTTGVQISPNTPTTSGGEITQYAVEPALPAGLTLDPQTGVISGTPAAVTAPANYTITGSNSAGSAQAQVNIQVQAQTAPPTSLTYSDPAPVYVAGRVIAQDVPELAGGAATAYSVSPALPAGLSVDAQTGVISGTPQNAQPQTAYAVTASNSAGSVTAQVAITLTATGQWLSVDDLTQARYAHTATLLPNGKVLVTGGANNLGVPLSSTELYDPASNTWAAGAGMTQARSAHTATLLPNGKVLAAGGAGILFSGEVYDPASDTWTPVVAAVTTTDVRSAHTATLLPNGKVLIAGGVDDFGSALASARIYDPVSNGWTSAASMNQARRAHTATLLPNGKVLVAGGAGILFSGEVYDPASDTWTPVVAAVTTTDVRSAHTATLLPNGKVLIAGGVDGSGSALSTTKIYDPVSNGWTSAASMNQARSAHTATLLSNGKVLVAGGRGNALSSAEIYDPNNDTWTAVASMNQGRAVYAATLLSDGRVLVEGGHGSVAGFLGALSSTEAYMP
;
A
#
# COMPACT_ATOMS: atom_id res chain seq x y z
N MET A 1 -100.52 85.26 -68.71
CA MET A 1 -100.60 86.74 -68.77
C MET A 1 -99.25 87.29 -68.34
N ALA A 2 -98.77 88.28 -69.09
CA ALA A 2 -97.47 88.93 -68.96
C ALA A 2 -97.31 89.74 -67.66
N PHE A 3 -96.06 89.93 -67.19
CA PHE A 3 -95.30 91.20 -67.27
C PHE A 3 -94.03 91.20 -66.36
N LEU A 4 -92.86 91.34 -67.01
CA LEU A 4 -91.70 92.24 -66.77
C LEU A 4 -91.01 92.50 -65.39
N ALA A 5 -89.66 92.62 -65.53
CA ALA A 5 -88.65 93.44 -64.81
C ALA A 5 -88.05 92.89 -63.50
N ALA A 6 -86.76 93.05 -63.13
CA ALA A 6 -85.51 93.50 -63.76
C ALA A 6 -84.33 93.20 -62.78
N CYS A 7 -83.10 93.13 -63.33
CA CYS A 7 -81.73 93.32 -62.78
C CYS A 7 -81.33 92.99 -61.32
N SER A 8 -80.24 92.22 -61.16
CA SER A 8 -78.94 92.65 -60.57
C SER A 8 -77.95 91.47 -60.50
N GLY A 9 -76.68 91.66 -60.88
CA GLY A 9 -75.65 90.61 -60.93
C GLY A 9 -74.81 90.42 -59.65
N SER A 10 -74.06 89.31 -59.63
CA SER A 10 -72.77 89.07 -58.93
C SER A 10 -72.32 87.62 -59.25
N ASP A 11 -71.36 87.37 -60.12
CA ASP A 11 -69.89 87.30 -59.92
C ASP A 11 -69.37 85.95 -59.34
N LEU A 12 -68.31 85.44 -60.02
CA LEU A 12 -67.28 84.45 -59.62
C LEU A 12 -67.64 82.94 -59.62
N ASP A 13 -67.13 82.16 -60.57
CA ASP A 13 -65.80 81.49 -60.62
C ASP A 13 -65.76 80.16 -59.83
N SER A 14 -65.61 79.05 -60.57
CA SER A 14 -64.92 77.87 -60.05
C SER A 14 -64.09 77.25 -61.18
N THR A 15 -63.04 77.97 -61.60
CA THR A 15 -61.94 77.35 -62.33
C THR A 15 -61.27 76.32 -61.41
N ALA A 16 -61.50 75.03 -61.67
CA ALA A 16 -60.80 73.97 -60.96
C ALA A 16 -59.27 74.17 -61.19
N GLN A 17 -58.50 74.31 -60.11
CA GLN A 17 -57.05 74.47 -60.19
C GLN A 17 -56.40 73.08 -60.38
N PRO A 18 -55.39 72.92 -61.27
CA PRO A 18 -54.68 71.65 -61.39
C PRO A 18 -53.88 71.33 -60.11
N PRO A 19 -53.72 70.05 -59.75
CA PRO A 19 -52.84 69.64 -58.66
C PRO A 19 -51.37 69.93 -59.00
N ALA A 20 -50.54 70.19 -57.98
CA ALA A 20 -49.12 70.47 -58.11
C ALA A 20 -48.31 69.88 -56.93
N GLY A 21 -46.98 69.79 -57.07
CA GLY A 21 -46.07 69.46 -55.96
C GLY A 21 -46.34 68.16 -55.20
N LEU A 22 -46.78 67.09 -55.89
CA LEU A 22 -46.98 65.78 -55.26
C LEU A 22 -45.63 65.16 -54.86
N ASN A 23 -45.52 64.72 -53.60
CA ASN A 23 -44.35 64.04 -53.05
C ASN A 23 -44.78 62.98 -52.03
N TYR A 24 -43.90 62.02 -51.74
CA TYR A 24 -44.12 61.01 -50.69
C TYR A 24 -43.19 61.23 -49.52
N SER A 25 -43.65 60.85 -48.33
CA SER A 25 -42.89 60.97 -47.08
C SER A 25 -41.58 60.16 -47.11
N VAL A 26 -41.59 59.03 -47.83
CA VAL A 26 -40.39 58.20 -48.06
C VAL A 26 -40.26 57.93 -49.57
N PRO A 27 -39.47 58.71 -50.31
CA PRO A 27 -39.37 58.58 -51.77
C PRO A 27 -38.44 57.44 -52.24
N VAL A 28 -37.60 56.89 -51.35
CA VAL A 28 -36.74 55.72 -51.60
C VAL A 28 -36.78 54.81 -50.38
N VAL A 29 -37.13 53.54 -50.57
CA VAL A 29 -37.30 52.59 -49.46
C VAL A 29 -37.00 51.15 -49.88
N VAL A 30 -36.41 50.39 -48.96
CA VAL A 30 -36.26 48.93 -49.05
C VAL A 30 -37.21 48.33 -48.01
N TYR A 31 -38.05 47.38 -48.42
CA TYR A 31 -38.94 46.66 -47.52
C TYR A 31 -38.52 45.20 -47.40
N ASP A 32 -38.64 44.63 -46.21
CA ASP A 32 -38.47 43.20 -46.02
C ASP A 32 -39.76 42.48 -46.41
N LYS A 33 -39.63 41.45 -47.26
CA LYS A 33 -40.73 40.54 -47.56
C LYS A 33 -41.29 39.93 -46.28
N GLY A 34 -42.61 39.97 -46.13
CA GLY A 34 -43.33 39.43 -44.96
C GLY A 34 -43.52 40.43 -43.81
N THR A 35 -42.88 41.61 -43.85
CA THR A 35 -43.02 42.64 -42.81
C THR A 35 -44.02 43.72 -43.23
N PRO A 36 -45.06 44.05 -42.44
CA PRO A 36 -45.98 45.14 -42.74
C PRO A 36 -45.25 46.49 -42.81
N ILE A 37 -45.48 47.26 -43.87
CA ILE A 37 -44.85 48.57 -44.04
C ILE A 37 -45.56 49.62 -43.19
N ILE A 38 -44.82 50.63 -42.76
CA ILE A 38 -45.42 51.87 -42.27
C ILE A 38 -46.07 52.58 -43.47
N PRO A 39 -47.37 52.93 -43.42
CA PRO A 39 -48.06 53.53 -44.57
C PRO A 39 -47.37 54.79 -45.10
N ASN A 40 -46.94 54.77 -46.35
CA ASN A 40 -46.25 55.88 -47.00
C ASN A 40 -47.27 56.83 -47.62
N SER A 41 -47.48 57.97 -46.96
CA SER A 41 -48.52 58.93 -47.32
C SER A 41 -47.98 60.03 -48.24
N PRO A 42 -48.77 60.48 -49.24
CA PRO A 42 -48.41 61.56 -50.13
C PRO A 42 -48.74 62.94 -49.52
N HIS A 43 -48.05 63.97 -50.01
CA HIS A 43 -48.37 65.37 -49.80
C HIS A 43 -48.45 66.07 -51.15
N SER A 44 -49.43 66.96 -51.34
CA SER A 44 -49.61 67.72 -52.58
C SER A 44 -49.98 69.18 -52.30
N SER A 45 -49.77 70.03 -53.31
CA SER A 45 -50.11 71.45 -53.34
C SER A 45 -51.02 71.75 -54.55
N GLY A 46 -51.56 72.97 -54.66
CA GLY A 46 -52.51 73.31 -55.75
C GLY A 46 -53.92 72.77 -55.50
N GLY A 47 -54.63 72.39 -56.56
CA GLY A 47 -56.01 71.88 -56.43
C GLY A 47 -56.09 70.47 -55.84
N SER A 48 -57.19 70.17 -55.13
CA SER A 48 -57.41 68.87 -54.49
C SER A 48 -57.38 67.73 -55.52
N ILE A 49 -56.63 66.68 -55.21
CA ILE A 49 -56.55 65.45 -56.02
C ILE A 49 -57.79 64.60 -55.71
N THR A 50 -58.47 64.13 -56.75
CA THR A 50 -59.67 63.27 -56.63
C THR A 50 -59.40 61.81 -57.00
N LYS A 51 -58.24 61.52 -57.59
CA LYS A 51 -57.86 60.17 -58.00
C LYS A 51 -56.34 60.00 -58.01
N TYR A 52 -55.88 58.89 -57.46
CA TYR A 52 -54.49 58.43 -57.55
C TYR A 52 -54.37 57.16 -58.40
N GLY A 53 -53.22 57.02 -59.06
CA GLY A 53 -52.80 55.80 -59.75
C GLY A 53 -51.29 55.64 -59.68
N VAL A 54 -50.78 54.42 -59.86
CA VAL A 54 -49.35 54.10 -59.86
C VAL A 54 -48.98 53.22 -61.05
N SER A 55 -47.83 53.49 -61.67
CA SER A 55 -47.28 52.67 -62.75
C SER A 55 -45.75 52.55 -62.61
N PRO A 56 -45.17 51.33 -62.74
CA PRO A 56 -45.84 50.04 -62.90
C PRO A 56 -46.66 49.63 -61.64
N ALA A 57 -47.35 48.49 -61.68
CA ALA A 57 -48.08 47.98 -60.50
C ALA A 57 -47.10 47.68 -59.36
N LEU A 58 -47.47 48.05 -58.12
CA LEU A 58 -46.67 47.81 -56.91
C LEU A 58 -46.40 46.31 -56.70
N PRO A 59 -45.30 45.93 -56.02
CA PRO A 59 -45.01 44.54 -55.67
C PRO A 59 -46.20 43.90 -54.95
N SER A 60 -46.45 42.61 -55.21
CA SER A 60 -47.55 41.87 -54.57
C SER A 60 -47.53 42.05 -53.05
N GLY A 61 -48.68 42.36 -52.47
CA GLY A 61 -48.83 42.65 -51.05
C GLY A 61 -48.73 44.13 -50.67
N LEU A 62 -48.26 45.00 -51.58
CA LEU A 62 -48.38 46.46 -51.47
C LEU A 62 -49.50 46.99 -52.36
N ALA A 63 -50.24 47.98 -51.85
CA ALA A 63 -51.33 48.62 -52.58
C ALA A 63 -51.31 50.13 -52.39
N LEU A 64 -51.72 50.85 -53.44
CA LEU A 64 -52.01 52.28 -53.42
C LEU A 64 -53.52 52.47 -53.22
N ASP A 65 -53.93 53.24 -52.22
CA ASP A 65 -55.31 53.68 -52.09
C ASP A 65 -55.63 54.72 -53.19
N PRO A 66 -56.60 54.46 -54.09
CA PRO A 66 -56.91 55.35 -55.21
C PRO A 66 -57.56 56.68 -54.81
N ALA A 67 -58.06 56.81 -53.58
CA ALA A 67 -58.68 58.03 -53.06
C ALA A 67 -57.68 58.89 -52.27
N THR A 68 -56.84 58.27 -51.43
CA THR A 68 -55.92 58.97 -50.53
C THR A 68 -54.48 59.02 -51.03
N GLY A 69 -54.13 58.13 -51.96
CA GLY A 69 -52.77 57.97 -52.48
C GLY A 69 -51.79 57.34 -51.49
N VAL A 70 -52.25 56.80 -50.36
CA VAL A 70 -51.37 56.12 -49.39
C VAL A 70 -50.91 54.77 -49.94
N ILE A 71 -49.62 54.46 -49.84
CA ILE A 71 -49.07 53.13 -50.13
C ILE A 71 -48.96 52.36 -48.81
N ALA A 72 -49.63 51.22 -48.70
CA ALA A 72 -49.64 50.37 -47.50
C ALA A 72 -49.66 48.87 -47.87
N GLY A 73 -49.37 48.01 -46.90
CA GLY A 73 -49.47 46.56 -47.06
C GLY A 73 -48.28 45.79 -46.47
N THR A 74 -48.14 44.52 -46.89
CA THR A 74 -47.07 43.61 -46.49
C THR A 74 -46.52 42.96 -47.75
N PRO A 75 -45.33 43.33 -48.24
CA PRO A 75 -44.79 42.75 -49.47
C PRO A 75 -44.69 41.23 -49.35
N SER A 76 -45.25 40.51 -50.32
CA SER A 76 -45.31 39.04 -50.29
C SER A 76 -44.27 38.39 -51.21
N ILE A 77 -43.60 39.16 -52.06
CA ILE A 77 -42.58 38.71 -53.00
C ILE A 77 -41.39 39.65 -52.99
N VAL A 78 -40.18 39.09 -53.17
CA VAL A 78 -38.96 39.86 -53.44
C VAL A 78 -39.14 40.59 -54.77
N ALA A 79 -38.74 41.86 -54.81
CA ALA A 79 -38.83 42.72 -55.98
C ALA A 79 -37.56 43.58 -56.07
N PRO A 80 -36.90 43.65 -57.24
CA PRO A 80 -35.71 44.47 -57.40
C PRO A 80 -36.06 45.97 -57.30
N VAL A 81 -35.05 46.82 -57.03
CA VAL A 81 -35.18 48.29 -57.10
C VAL A 81 -35.98 48.71 -58.33
N THR A 82 -37.16 49.27 -58.11
CA THR A 82 -38.05 49.76 -59.15
C THR A 82 -38.56 51.14 -58.81
N ILE A 83 -38.56 52.06 -59.80
CA ILE A 83 -39.13 53.40 -59.65
C ILE A 83 -40.59 53.38 -60.10
N TYR A 84 -41.49 53.65 -59.15
CA TYR A 84 -42.92 53.75 -59.34
C TYR A 84 -43.32 55.20 -59.52
N VAL A 85 -44.06 55.50 -60.59
CA VAL A 85 -44.60 56.83 -60.86
C VAL A 85 -46.04 56.88 -60.37
N VAL A 86 -46.28 57.64 -59.30
CA VAL A 86 -47.61 57.90 -58.78
C VAL A 86 -48.16 59.15 -59.44
N THR A 87 -49.35 59.06 -60.02
CA THR A 87 -50.07 60.16 -60.64
C THR A 87 -51.28 60.54 -59.79
N GLY A 88 -51.37 61.80 -59.37
CA GLY A 88 -52.58 62.36 -58.76
C GLY A 88 -53.27 63.30 -59.74
N SER A 89 -54.59 63.16 -59.92
CA SER A 89 -55.36 63.97 -60.88
C SER A 89 -56.69 64.50 -60.32
N ASN A 90 -57.16 65.59 -60.92
CA ASN A 90 -58.52 66.10 -60.82
C ASN A 90 -59.03 66.51 -62.22
N SER A 91 -60.20 67.15 -62.31
CA SER A 91 -60.79 67.57 -63.59
C SER A 91 -59.98 68.63 -64.36
N ALA A 92 -59.03 69.31 -63.72
CA ALA A 92 -58.22 70.38 -64.30
C ALA A 92 -56.81 69.95 -64.72
N GLY A 93 -56.30 68.82 -64.24
CA GLY A 93 -54.97 68.33 -64.62
C GLY A 93 -54.46 67.20 -63.73
N SER A 94 -53.18 66.88 -63.90
CA SER A 94 -52.47 65.85 -63.13
C SER A 94 -51.06 66.29 -62.74
N VAL A 95 -50.54 65.69 -61.68
CA VAL A 95 -49.18 65.82 -61.18
C VAL A 95 -48.63 64.43 -60.88
N THR A 96 -47.31 64.25 -60.98
CA THR A 96 -46.65 62.98 -60.70
C THR A 96 -45.59 63.10 -59.60
N ALA A 97 -45.38 61.99 -58.89
CA ALA A 97 -44.28 61.78 -57.94
C ALA A 97 -43.59 60.45 -58.24
N ARG A 98 -42.31 60.33 -57.90
CA ARG A 98 -41.54 59.09 -58.02
C ARG A 98 -41.29 58.50 -56.63
N VAL A 99 -41.55 57.20 -56.49
CA VAL A 99 -41.22 56.41 -55.29
C VAL A 99 -40.40 55.21 -55.75
N GLN A 100 -39.17 55.08 -55.25
CA GLN A 100 -38.33 53.92 -55.51
C GLN A 100 -38.54 52.89 -54.40
N ILE A 101 -38.94 51.68 -54.77
CA ILE A 101 -39.17 50.57 -53.83
C ILE A 101 -38.33 49.37 -54.27
N GLU A 102 -37.63 48.78 -53.30
CA GLU A 102 -37.03 47.45 -53.37
C GLU A 102 -37.68 46.56 -52.30
N VAL A 103 -37.85 45.28 -52.58
CA VAL A 103 -38.28 44.29 -51.59
C VAL A 103 -37.26 43.17 -51.54
N GLU A 104 -36.58 43.01 -50.40
CA GLU A 104 -35.57 41.98 -50.18
C GLU A 104 -36.17 40.75 -49.44
N ASP A 105 -35.49 39.60 -49.53
CA ASP A 105 -35.80 38.44 -48.68
C ASP A 105 -35.23 38.75 -47.29
N GLY A 106 -36.09 38.90 -46.28
CA GLY A 106 -35.66 39.20 -44.92
C GLY A 106 -34.78 38.08 -44.33
N ILE A 107 -33.97 38.41 -43.32
CA ILE A 107 -33.13 37.42 -42.63
C ILE A 107 -34.05 36.46 -41.85
N ALA A 108 -33.99 35.16 -42.14
CA ALA A 108 -34.72 34.13 -41.40
C ALA A 108 -33.98 33.78 -40.09
N ALA A 109 -34.72 33.43 -39.04
CA ALA A 109 -34.11 32.90 -37.81
C ALA A 109 -33.62 31.45 -38.02
N PRO A 110 -32.62 30.99 -37.27
CA PRO A 110 -32.24 29.57 -37.27
C PRO A 110 -33.38 28.70 -36.72
N ASP A 111 -33.68 27.58 -37.39
CA ASP A 111 -34.76 26.67 -37.00
C ASP A 111 -34.28 25.59 -36.02
N SER A 112 -33.09 25.04 -36.26
CA SER A 112 -32.54 23.97 -35.43
C SER A 112 -31.01 24.02 -35.32
N LEU A 113 -30.52 23.50 -34.20
CA LEU A 113 -29.11 23.27 -33.89
C LEU A 113 -29.01 21.91 -33.18
N SER A 114 -28.09 21.05 -33.60
CA SER A 114 -27.84 19.77 -32.92
C SER A 114 -26.39 19.32 -33.05
N TYR A 115 -25.93 18.52 -32.08
CA TYR A 115 -24.59 17.95 -32.04
C TYR A 115 -24.66 16.42 -32.10
N PRO A 116 -23.87 15.76 -32.97
CA PRO A 116 -23.88 14.32 -33.11
C PRO A 116 -23.37 13.58 -31.87
N ASP A 117 -22.33 14.08 -31.20
CA ASP A 117 -21.79 13.45 -29.99
C ASP A 117 -22.51 13.99 -28.75
N ASN A 118 -23.67 13.41 -28.41
CA ASN A 118 -24.48 13.78 -27.25
C ASN A 118 -25.39 12.64 -26.76
N PRO A 119 -25.21 12.11 -25.54
CA PRO A 119 -24.16 12.44 -24.56
C PRO A 119 -22.77 11.95 -25.02
N VAL A 120 -21.70 12.53 -24.48
CA VAL A 120 -20.31 12.16 -24.82
C VAL A 120 -19.41 12.09 -23.59
N ILE A 121 -18.49 11.12 -23.59
CA ILE A 121 -17.45 10.95 -22.56
C ILE A 121 -16.09 11.16 -23.22
N TYR A 122 -15.34 12.17 -22.76
CA TYR A 122 -13.96 12.42 -23.16
C TYR A 122 -12.97 11.93 -22.11
N THR A 123 -11.72 11.73 -22.52
CA THR A 123 -10.62 11.35 -21.62
C THR A 123 -9.67 12.54 -21.45
N THR A 124 -9.29 12.86 -20.21
CA THR A 124 -8.32 13.92 -19.93
C THR A 124 -7.02 13.70 -20.68
N GLY A 125 -6.44 14.74 -21.29
CA GLY A 125 -5.16 14.68 -22.00
C GLY A 125 -5.24 14.13 -23.43
N VAL A 126 -6.41 13.64 -23.87
CA VAL A 126 -6.61 13.12 -25.24
C VAL A 126 -7.33 14.16 -26.10
N GLN A 127 -6.76 14.48 -27.27
CA GLN A 127 -7.40 15.39 -28.23
C GLN A 127 -8.69 14.77 -28.78
N ILE A 128 -9.80 15.51 -28.70
CA ILE A 128 -11.10 15.03 -29.17
C ILE A 128 -11.21 15.10 -30.69
N SER A 129 -11.99 14.20 -31.27
CA SER A 129 -12.54 14.42 -32.60
C SER A 129 -13.47 15.64 -32.55
N PRO A 130 -13.35 16.63 -33.46
CA PRO A 130 -14.19 17.81 -33.41
C PRO A 130 -15.68 17.49 -33.55
N ASN A 131 -16.48 17.88 -32.55
CA ASN A 131 -17.93 17.68 -32.55
C ASN A 131 -18.58 18.83 -33.32
N THR A 132 -18.92 18.57 -34.57
CA THR A 132 -19.41 19.57 -35.53
C THR A 132 -20.94 19.62 -35.51
N PRO A 133 -21.57 20.79 -35.32
CA PRO A 133 -23.02 20.89 -35.27
C PRO A 133 -23.66 20.71 -36.65
N THR A 134 -24.94 20.35 -36.65
CA THR A 134 -25.81 20.45 -37.84
C THR A 134 -26.92 21.47 -37.57
N THR A 135 -27.24 22.28 -38.58
CA THR A 135 -28.16 23.42 -38.49
C THR A 135 -29.15 23.45 -39.66
N SER A 136 -30.30 24.09 -39.44
CA SER A 136 -31.29 24.38 -40.48
C SER A 136 -31.94 25.75 -40.26
N GLY A 137 -32.61 26.28 -41.29
CA GLY A 137 -33.26 27.59 -41.25
C GLY A 137 -32.31 28.71 -41.71
N GLY A 138 -32.39 29.86 -41.06
CA GLY A 138 -31.46 30.97 -41.30
C GLY A 138 -30.02 30.64 -40.93
N GLU A 139 -29.07 31.20 -41.70
CA GLU A 139 -27.64 31.05 -41.43
C GLU A 139 -27.29 31.57 -40.03
N ILE A 140 -26.58 30.77 -39.25
CA ILE A 140 -26.08 31.15 -37.92
C ILE A 140 -24.77 31.91 -38.09
N THR A 141 -24.69 33.11 -37.53
CA THR A 141 -23.50 33.98 -37.62
C THR A 141 -22.68 34.02 -36.33
N GLN A 142 -23.23 33.53 -35.22
CA GLN A 142 -22.54 33.50 -33.93
C GLN A 142 -23.00 32.34 -33.06
N TYR A 143 -22.05 31.69 -32.39
CA TYR A 143 -22.27 30.63 -31.39
C TYR A 143 -21.75 31.04 -30.01
N ALA A 144 -22.45 30.60 -28.97
CA ALA A 144 -22.09 30.76 -27.57
C ALA A 144 -22.47 29.51 -26.75
N VAL A 145 -21.81 29.27 -25.62
CA VAL A 145 -22.09 28.12 -24.73
C VAL A 145 -22.16 28.55 -23.27
N GLU A 146 -23.14 28.01 -22.53
CA GLU A 146 -23.30 28.21 -21.09
C GLU A 146 -23.70 26.90 -20.37
N PRO A 147 -23.03 26.53 -19.26
CA PRO A 147 -21.81 27.15 -18.70
C PRO A 147 -20.58 26.98 -19.61
N ALA A 148 -19.45 27.57 -19.25
CA ALA A 148 -18.19 27.38 -19.98
C ALA A 148 -17.82 25.88 -20.05
N LEU A 149 -17.36 25.43 -21.22
CA LEU A 149 -16.92 24.04 -21.43
C LEU A 149 -15.78 23.64 -20.47
N PRO A 150 -15.59 22.33 -20.19
CA PRO A 150 -14.47 21.85 -19.41
C PRO A 150 -13.14 22.42 -19.91
N ALA A 151 -12.23 22.74 -18.99
CA ALA A 151 -10.93 23.31 -19.34
C ALA A 151 -10.23 22.48 -20.44
N GLY A 152 -9.71 23.15 -21.47
CA GLY A 152 -9.06 22.51 -22.62
C GLY A 152 -10.01 22.16 -23.78
N LEU A 153 -11.32 22.25 -23.59
CA LEU A 153 -12.30 22.26 -24.67
C LEU A 153 -12.73 23.70 -25.01
N THR A 154 -12.94 23.95 -26.29
CA THR A 154 -13.35 25.26 -26.81
C THR A 154 -14.47 25.10 -27.84
N LEU A 155 -15.42 26.02 -27.81
CA LEU A 155 -16.40 26.23 -28.86
C LEU A 155 -15.86 27.31 -29.82
N ASP A 156 -15.79 27.01 -31.12
CA ASP A 156 -15.54 28.02 -32.13
C ASP A 156 -16.78 28.94 -32.26
N PRO A 157 -16.65 30.26 -32.00
CA PRO A 157 -17.79 31.18 -32.00
C PRO A 157 -18.39 31.45 -33.39
N GLN A 158 -17.72 31.05 -34.48
CA GLN A 158 -18.20 31.22 -35.86
C GLN A 158 -18.75 29.92 -36.43
N THR A 159 -18.10 28.79 -36.18
CA THR A 159 -18.49 27.50 -36.77
C THR A 159 -19.33 26.63 -35.84
N GLY A 160 -19.33 26.93 -34.54
CA GLY A 160 -20.01 26.12 -33.52
C GLY A 160 -19.32 24.79 -33.24
N VAL A 161 -18.14 24.52 -33.81
CA VAL A 161 -17.41 23.26 -33.59
C VAL A 161 -16.85 23.23 -32.17
N ILE A 162 -17.10 22.14 -31.44
CA ILE A 162 -16.45 21.86 -30.15
C ILE A 162 -15.18 21.04 -30.41
N SER A 163 -14.03 21.54 -29.99
CA SER A 163 -12.73 20.89 -30.19
C SER A 163 -11.78 21.14 -29.02
N GLY A 164 -10.65 20.42 -28.99
CA GLY A 164 -9.59 20.62 -27.99
C GLY A 164 -9.14 19.34 -27.29
N THR A 165 -8.43 19.51 -26.18
CA THR A 165 -7.87 18.43 -25.35
C THR A 165 -8.28 18.71 -23.89
N PRO A 166 -9.23 17.95 -23.30
CA PRO A 166 -9.69 18.19 -21.94
C PRO A 166 -8.54 18.13 -20.94
N ALA A 167 -8.44 19.12 -20.06
CA ALA A 167 -7.35 19.27 -19.10
C ALA A 167 -7.69 18.72 -17.70
N ALA A 168 -8.97 18.49 -17.38
CA ALA A 168 -9.40 18.07 -16.06
C ALA A 168 -10.63 17.14 -16.09
N VAL A 169 -10.69 16.23 -15.12
CA VAL A 169 -11.81 15.32 -14.89
C VAL A 169 -13.03 16.13 -14.44
N THR A 170 -14.19 15.85 -15.04
CA THR A 170 -15.46 16.50 -14.69
C THR A 170 -16.58 15.47 -14.64
N ALA A 171 -17.51 15.66 -13.69
CA ALA A 171 -18.74 14.88 -13.66
C ALA A 171 -19.62 15.20 -14.89
N PRO A 172 -20.55 14.31 -15.31
CA PRO A 172 -21.46 14.58 -16.41
C PRO A 172 -22.25 15.88 -16.18
N ALA A 173 -22.19 16.81 -17.13
CA ALA A 173 -22.89 18.09 -17.06
C ALA A 173 -23.47 18.48 -18.41
N ASN A 174 -24.60 19.20 -18.41
CA ASN A 174 -25.24 19.73 -19.61
C ASN A 174 -24.68 21.12 -19.93
N TYR A 175 -24.29 21.32 -21.18
CA TYR A 175 -23.83 22.58 -21.74
C TYR A 175 -24.84 23.02 -22.80
N THR A 176 -25.39 24.23 -22.66
CA THR A 176 -26.36 24.79 -23.61
C THR A 176 -25.61 25.63 -24.63
N ILE A 177 -25.61 25.20 -25.89
CA ILE A 177 -25.06 25.95 -27.01
C ILE A 177 -26.19 26.73 -27.66
N THR A 178 -25.99 28.03 -27.87
CA THR A 178 -26.90 28.92 -28.61
C THR A 178 -26.23 29.36 -29.90
N GLY A 179 -26.88 29.12 -31.04
CA GLY A 179 -26.50 29.67 -32.33
C GLY A 179 -27.51 30.74 -32.76
N SER A 180 -27.02 31.92 -33.16
CA SER A 180 -27.86 33.09 -33.44
C SER A 180 -27.47 33.86 -34.70
N ASN A 181 -28.44 34.60 -35.22
CA ASN A 181 -28.27 35.65 -36.21
C ASN A 181 -29.14 36.87 -35.85
N SER A 182 -29.22 37.89 -36.70
CA SER A 182 -30.00 39.10 -36.43
C SER A 182 -31.51 38.89 -36.33
N ALA A 183 -32.04 37.75 -36.79
CA ALA A 183 -33.46 37.44 -36.78
C ALA A 183 -33.88 36.52 -35.61
N GLY A 184 -32.95 35.78 -35.00
CA GLY A 184 -33.25 34.92 -33.86
C GLY A 184 -32.14 33.92 -33.50
N SER A 185 -32.49 32.89 -32.73
CA SER A 185 -31.54 31.88 -32.24
C SER A 185 -32.17 30.49 -32.09
N ALA A 186 -31.35 29.45 -32.29
CA ALA A 186 -31.65 28.06 -31.93
C ALA A 186 -30.69 27.57 -30.83
N GLN A 187 -31.12 26.58 -30.05
CA GLN A 187 -30.34 26.03 -28.92
C GLN A 187 -30.22 24.50 -29.00
N ALA A 188 -29.09 23.98 -28.51
CA ALA A 188 -28.85 22.56 -28.29
C ALA A 188 -28.23 22.33 -26.91
N GLN A 189 -28.59 21.24 -26.22
CA GLN A 189 -27.87 20.79 -25.03
C GLN A 189 -26.91 19.65 -25.39
N VAL A 190 -25.68 19.73 -24.94
CA VAL A 190 -24.68 18.65 -25.03
C VAL A 190 -24.29 18.22 -23.61
N ASN A 191 -24.51 16.95 -23.28
CA ASN A 191 -24.06 16.37 -22.02
C ASN A 191 -22.63 15.85 -22.17
N ILE A 192 -21.68 16.45 -21.45
CA ILE A 192 -20.25 16.10 -21.50
C ILE A 192 -19.79 15.60 -20.14
N GLN A 193 -19.13 14.45 -20.12
CA GLN A 193 -18.32 13.97 -19.00
C GLN A 193 -16.84 13.91 -19.42
N VAL A 194 -15.91 14.30 -18.55
CA VAL A 194 -14.48 14.06 -18.77
C VAL A 194 -13.96 13.10 -17.71
N GLN A 195 -13.47 11.93 -18.11
CA GLN A 195 -12.90 10.92 -17.23
C GLN A 195 -11.37 10.96 -17.23
N ALA A 196 -10.76 10.45 -16.17
CA ALA A 196 -9.31 10.37 -16.05
C ALA A 196 -8.72 9.43 -17.10
N GLN A 197 -7.56 9.76 -17.63
CA GLN A 197 -6.76 8.83 -18.41
C GLN A 197 -6.23 7.72 -17.50
N THR A 198 -6.59 6.47 -17.79
CA THR A 198 -6.02 5.33 -17.08
C THR A 198 -4.52 5.26 -17.35
N ALA A 199 -3.70 5.35 -16.31
CA ALA A 199 -2.26 5.08 -16.40
C ALA A 199 -2.02 3.56 -16.24
N PRO A 200 -1.01 2.98 -16.92
CA PRO A 200 -0.65 1.58 -16.69
C PRO A 200 0.01 1.41 -15.31
N PRO A 201 -0.09 0.21 -14.68
CA PRO A 201 0.77 -0.15 -13.56
C PRO A 201 2.24 -0.13 -14.00
N THR A 202 3.15 0.35 -13.17
CA THR A 202 4.57 0.56 -13.53
C THR A 202 5.55 -0.30 -12.73
N SER A 203 5.19 -0.72 -11.52
CA SER A 203 6.00 -1.65 -10.72
C SER A 203 5.12 -2.53 -9.85
N LEU A 204 5.54 -3.78 -9.66
CA LEU A 204 4.93 -4.76 -8.76
C LEU A 204 6.07 -5.48 -8.04
N THR A 205 6.01 -5.52 -6.72
CA THR A 205 6.95 -6.26 -5.87
C THR A 205 6.19 -7.05 -4.82
N TYR A 206 6.76 -8.15 -4.33
CA TYR A 206 6.21 -8.94 -3.22
C TYR A 206 7.08 -8.80 -1.99
N SER A 207 6.48 -8.95 -0.82
CA SER A 207 7.18 -8.89 0.47
C SER A 207 8.24 -9.98 0.62
N ASP A 208 8.00 -11.18 0.07
CA ASP A 208 8.98 -12.26 -0.01
C ASP A 208 9.03 -12.79 -1.46
N PRO A 209 10.00 -12.36 -2.28
CA PRO A 209 10.09 -12.78 -3.68
C PRO A 209 10.59 -14.22 -3.86
N ALA A 210 11.06 -14.91 -2.80
CA ALA A 210 11.57 -16.28 -2.88
C ALA A 210 11.16 -17.12 -1.66
N PRO A 211 9.86 -17.25 -1.37
CA PRO A 211 9.41 -17.80 -0.11
C PRO A 211 9.60 -19.31 -0.05
N VAL A 212 9.85 -19.81 1.16
CA VAL A 212 9.82 -21.24 1.44
C VAL A 212 8.70 -21.57 2.43
N TYR A 213 7.68 -22.27 1.93
CA TYR A 213 6.52 -22.65 2.73
C TYR A 213 6.55 -24.14 3.11
N VAL A 214 5.91 -24.46 4.23
CA VAL A 214 5.75 -25.84 4.69
C VAL A 214 4.39 -26.39 4.24
N ALA A 215 4.41 -27.52 3.55
CA ALA A 215 3.22 -28.23 3.15
C ALA A 215 2.32 -28.57 4.36
N GLY A 216 1.02 -28.34 4.22
CA GLY A 216 0.02 -28.55 5.26
C GLY A 216 -0.13 -27.40 6.26
N ARG A 217 0.64 -26.31 6.15
CA ARG A 217 0.54 -25.14 7.02
C ARG A 217 0.01 -23.91 6.28
N VAL A 218 -0.84 -23.13 6.93
CA VAL A 218 -1.30 -21.84 6.40
C VAL A 218 -0.08 -20.92 6.27
N ILE A 219 0.09 -20.28 5.11
CA ILE A 219 1.18 -19.33 4.89
C ILE A 219 0.86 -17.97 5.53
N ALA A 220 1.90 -17.25 5.95
CA ALA A 220 1.77 -15.81 6.06
C ALA A 220 1.45 -15.27 4.66
N GLN A 221 0.47 -14.37 4.57
CA GLN A 221 0.09 -13.78 3.29
C GLN A 221 1.28 -13.00 2.71
N ASP A 222 1.62 -13.28 1.46
CA ASP A 222 2.64 -12.52 0.74
C ASP A 222 1.93 -11.42 -0.06
N VAL A 223 2.14 -10.19 0.40
CA VAL A 223 1.35 -9.03 0.00
C VAL A 223 2.13 -8.24 -1.06
N PRO A 224 1.50 -7.92 -2.20
CA PRO A 224 2.16 -7.12 -3.22
C PRO A 224 2.16 -5.63 -2.88
N GLU A 225 3.18 -4.93 -3.35
CA GLU A 225 3.24 -3.48 -3.42
C GLU A 225 3.21 -3.06 -4.89
N LEU A 226 2.30 -2.13 -5.24
CA LEU A 226 2.06 -1.67 -6.61
C LEU A 226 2.36 -0.17 -6.74
N ALA A 227 3.08 0.21 -7.79
CA ALA A 227 3.27 1.60 -8.20
C ALA A 227 2.70 1.86 -9.60
N GLY A 228 2.33 3.11 -9.87
CA GLY A 228 1.75 3.55 -11.14
C GLY A 228 0.23 3.62 -11.10
N GLY A 229 -0.43 3.27 -12.21
CA GLY A 229 -1.89 3.18 -12.24
C GLY A 229 -2.42 2.00 -11.44
N ALA A 230 -3.59 2.17 -10.82
CA ALA A 230 -4.25 1.11 -10.07
C ALA A 230 -4.56 -0.09 -10.98
N ALA A 231 -4.21 -1.28 -10.52
CA ALA A 231 -4.59 -2.52 -11.18
C ALA A 231 -6.08 -2.82 -10.93
N THR A 232 -6.74 -3.38 -11.94
CA THR A 232 -8.12 -3.87 -11.85
C THR A 232 -8.19 -5.40 -11.82
N ALA A 233 -7.07 -6.07 -12.12
CA ALA A 233 -6.98 -7.53 -12.10
C ALA A 233 -5.55 -7.99 -11.79
N TYR A 234 -5.44 -9.13 -11.11
CA TYR A 234 -4.21 -9.88 -10.89
C TYR A 234 -4.35 -11.30 -11.43
N SER A 235 -3.26 -11.82 -12.01
CA SER A 235 -3.19 -13.19 -12.52
C SER A 235 -1.80 -13.78 -12.29
N VAL A 236 -1.67 -15.11 -12.31
CA VAL A 236 -0.39 -15.80 -12.08
C VAL A 236 -0.18 -16.90 -13.12
N SER A 237 1.05 -17.02 -13.62
CA SER A 237 1.45 -18.09 -14.55
C SER A 237 2.87 -18.61 -14.24
N PRO A 238 3.10 -19.93 -14.15
CA PRO A 238 2.08 -20.99 -14.19
C PRO A 238 1.11 -20.91 -13.00
N ALA A 239 0.07 -21.76 -12.98
CA ALA A 239 -0.83 -21.83 -11.83
C ALA A 239 -0.04 -22.16 -10.55
N LEU A 240 -0.38 -21.49 -9.44
CA LEU A 240 0.23 -21.76 -8.15
C LEU A 240 -0.01 -23.22 -7.70
N PRO A 241 0.84 -23.76 -6.83
CA PRO A 241 0.69 -25.11 -6.31
C PRO A 241 -0.65 -25.32 -5.61
N ALA A 242 -1.11 -26.57 -5.57
CA ALA A 242 -2.38 -26.91 -4.92
C ALA A 242 -2.43 -26.37 -3.48
N GLY A 243 -3.50 -25.61 -3.20
CA GLY A 243 -3.74 -24.98 -1.91
C GLY A 243 -3.22 -23.55 -1.77
N LEU A 244 -2.46 -23.03 -2.74
CA LEU A 244 -2.11 -21.61 -2.85
C LEU A 244 -2.94 -20.93 -3.96
N SER A 245 -3.25 -19.65 -3.76
CA SER A 245 -3.94 -18.82 -4.74
C SER A 245 -3.47 -17.38 -4.67
N VAL A 246 -3.51 -16.69 -5.81
CA VAL A 246 -3.44 -15.23 -5.87
C VAL A 246 -4.86 -14.68 -5.87
N ASP A 247 -5.14 -13.71 -5.00
CA ASP A 247 -6.40 -12.98 -5.03
C ASP A 247 -6.47 -12.10 -6.29
N ALA A 248 -7.54 -12.23 -7.07
CA ALA A 248 -7.62 -11.62 -8.40
C ALA A 248 -7.79 -10.09 -8.36
N GLN A 249 -8.09 -9.50 -7.19
CA GLN A 249 -8.34 -8.07 -7.01
C GLN A 249 -7.20 -7.38 -6.26
N THR A 250 -6.59 -8.06 -5.30
CA THR A 250 -5.56 -7.52 -4.43
C THR A 250 -4.16 -8.03 -4.75
N GLY A 251 -4.05 -9.14 -5.49
CA GLY A 251 -2.77 -9.79 -5.79
C GLY A 251 -2.15 -10.53 -4.61
N VAL A 252 -2.80 -10.58 -3.44
CA VAL A 252 -2.24 -11.27 -2.27
C VAL A 252 -2.13 -12.77 -2.54
N ILE A 253 -0.94 -13.34 -2.30
CA ILE A 253 -0.74 -14.79 -2.33
C ILE A 253 -1.06 -15.34 -0.94
N SER A 254 -1.98 -16.30 -0.88
CA SER A 254 -2.43 -16.90 0.37
C SER A 254 -2.84 -18.35 0.20
N GLY A 255 -2.98 -19.08 1.32
CA GLY A 255 -3.53 -20.43 1.34
C GLY A 255 -2.75 -21.40 2.22
N THR A 256 -2.94 -22.69 1.96
CA THR A 256 -2.27 -23.81 2.65
C THR A 256 -1.74 -24.78 1.59
N PRO A 257 -0.44 -24.71 1.23
CA PRO A 257 0.14 -25.57 0.22
C PRO A 257 0.03 -27.05 0.63
N GLN A 258 -0.19 -27.94 -0.33
CA GLN A 258 -0.44 -29.35 -0.02
C GLN A 258 0.78 -30.26 -0.18
N ASN A 259 1.55 -30.10 -1.26
CA ASN A 259 2.63 -31.01 -1.61
C ASN A 259 3.96 -30.25 -1.69
N ALA A 260 5.05 -30.92 -1.28
CA ALA A 260 6.39 -30.40 -1.47
C ALA A 260 6.71 -30.26 -2.96
N GLN A 261 7.50 -29.24 -3.31
CA GLN A 261 7.98 -28.99 -4.66
C GLN A 261 9.33 -28.27 -4.61
N PRO A 262 10.20 -28.45 -5.62
CA PRO A 262 11.41 -27.64 -5.76
C PRO A 262 11.06 -26.17 -6.01
N GLN A 263 12.03 -25.28 -5.79
CA GLN A 263 11.88 -23.86 -6.09
C GLN A 263 11.41 -23.66 -7.54
N THR A 264 10.26 -23.00 -7.70
CA THR A 264 9.63 -22.76 -9.00
C THR A 264 9.25 -21.29 -9.09
N ALA A 265 9.60 -20.63 -10.21
CA ALA A 265 9.26 -19.23 -10.45
C ALA A 265 7.84 -19.07 -11.01
N TYR A 266 7.09 -18.14 -10.46
CA TYR A 266 5.74 -17.77 -10.85
C TYR A 266 5.70 -16.29 -11.24
N ALA A 267 5.16 -16.01 -12.41
CA ALA A 267 4.96 -14.67 -12.92
C ALA A 267 3.59 -14.15 -12.48
N VAL A 268 3.55 -13.26 -11.49
CA VAL A 268 2.32 -12.58 -11.09
C VAL A 268 2.20 -11.28 -11.86
N THR A 269 1.07 -11.06 -12.52
CA THR A 269 0.81 -9.91 -13.39
C THR A 269 -0.33 -9.08 -12.84
N ALA A 270 -0.08 -7.79 -12.63
CA ALA A 270 -1.09 -6.79 -12.30
C ALA A 270 -1.45 -6.00 -13.58
N SER A 271 -2.73 -5.85 -13.87
CA SER A 271 -3.18 -5.21 -15.13
C SER A 271 -4.38 -4.30 -14.94
N ASN A 272 -4.49 -3.32 -15.84
CA ASN A 272 -5.69 -2.53 -16.09
C ASN A 272 -5.86 -2.29 -17.59
N SER A 273 -6.85 -1.47 -17.98
CA SER A 273 -7.13 -1.19 -19.40
C SER A 273 -6.00 -0.47 -20.15
N ALA A 274 -5.04 0.12 -19.45
CA ALA A 274 -3.92 0.86 -20.04
C ALA A 274 -2.63 0.03 -20.18
N GLY A 275 -2.49 -1.06 -19.43
CA GLY A 275 -1.31 -1.93 -19.50
C GLY A 275 -1.18 -2.89 -18.32
N SER A 276 -0.01 -3.50 -18.20
CA SER A 276 0.30 -4.49 -17.15
C SER A 276 1.77 -4.48 -16.76
N VAL A 277 2.05 -4.92 -15.53
CA VAL A 277 3.40 -5.17 -15.02
C VAL A 277 3.45 -6.56 -14.37
N THR A 278 4.63 -7.20 -14.39
CA THR A 278 4.83 -8.56 -13.86
C THR A 278 5.95 -8.58 -12.83
N ALA A 279 5.73 -9.30 -11.74
CA ALA A 279 6.73 -9.67 -10.73
C ALA A 279 7.00 -11.17 -10.76
N GLN A 280 8.22 -11.57 -10.41
CA GLN A 280 8.58 -12.99 -10.24
C GLN A 280 8.58 -13.34 -8.76
N VAL A 281 7.91 -14.43 -8.40
CA VAL A 281 7.93 -15.02 -7.06
C VAL A 281 8.41 -16.47 -7.17
N ALA A 282 9.51 -16.82 -6.51
CA ALA A 282 10.16 -18.13 -6.59
C ALA A 282 9.83 -19.00 -5.38
N ILE A 283 8.73 -19.75 -5.45
CA ILE A 283 8.18 -20.50 -4.30
C ILE A 283 8.81 -21.89 -4.19
N THR A 284 9.32 -22.22 -3.00
CA THR A 284 9.71 -23.58 -2.60
C THR A 284 8.68 -24.13 -1.60
N LEU A 285 8.21 -25.38 -1.79
CA LEU A 285 7.37 -26.04 -0.79
C LEU A 285 8.12 -27.24 -0.20
N THR A 286 8.24 -27.29 1.12
CA THR A 286 8.94 -28.36 1.82
C THR A 286 7.99 -29.17 2.71
N ALA A 287 8.36 -30.42 3.00
CA ALA A 287 7.62 -31.24 3.95
C ALA A 287 7.92 -30.80 5.40
N THR A 288 6.99 -31.09 6.32
CA THR A 288 7.25 -30.98 7.76
C THR A 288 8.39 -31.92 8.17
N GLY A 289 9.13 -31.53 9.20
CA GLY A 289 10.23 -32.29 9.76
C GLY A 289 11.54 -32.23 8.98
N GLN A 290 11.69 -31.28 8.05
CA GLN A 290 12.89 -31.11 7.22
C GLN A 290 13.76 -29.93 7.67
N TRP A 291 15.04 -29.96 7.30
CA TRP A 291 15.98 -28.85 7.43
C TRP A 291 16.25 -28.21 6.07
N LEU A 292 16.34 -26.89 6.05
CA LEU A 292 16.75 -26.13 4.88
C LEU A 292 17.97 -25.29 5.19
N SER A 293 18.93 -25.29 4.26
CA SER A 293 19.98 -24.28 4.28
C SER A 293 19.39 -22.91 3.99
N VAL A 294 19.81 -21.93 4.78
CA VAL A 294 19.48 -20.52 4.62
C VAL A 294 20.78 -19.74 4.43
N ASP A 295 20.73 -18.42 4.27
CA ASP A 295 21.95 -17.63 4.15
C ASP A 295 22.84 -17.82 5.38
N ASP A 296 24.15 -17.83 5.17
CA ASP A 296 25.15 -18.08 6.21
C ASP A 296 25.57 -16.79 6.93
N LEU A 297 26.00 -16.92 8.18
CA LEU A 297 26.69 -15.86 8.89
C LEU A 297 27.92 -15.40 8.11
N THR A 298 28.22 -14.10 8.13
CA THR A 298 29.42 -13.56 7.48
C THR A 298 30.70 -13.96 8.22
N GLN A 299 30.60 -14.25 9.53
CA GLN A 299 31.70 -14.69 10.36
C GLN A 299 31.38 -15.99 11.11
N ALA A 300 32.18 -17.02 10.85
CA ALA A 300 32.09 -18.28 11.57
C ALA A 300 32.35 -18.10 13.08
N ARG A 301 31.45 -18.62 13.91
CA ARG A 301 31.48 -18.42 15.36
C ARG A 301 30.85 -19.58 16.14
N TYR A 302 31.27 -19.79 17.37
CA TYR A 302 30.63 -20.68 18.36
C TYR A 302 30.52 -19.99 19.72
N ALA A 303 29.72 -20.55 20.64
CA ALA A 303 29.48 -19.96 21.96
C ALA A 303 29.02 -18.49 21.91
N HIS A 304 28.33 -18.12 20.82
CA HIS A 304 27.63 -16.87 20.64
C HIS A 304 26.21 -17.01 21.21
N THR A 305 25.47 -15.90 21.23
CA THR A 305 24.06 -15.89 21.61
C THR A 305 23.22 -15.38 20.46
N ALA A 306 22.00 -15.90 20.33
CA ALA A 306 21.00 -15.39 19.41
C ALA A 306 19.74 -14.97 20.17
N THR A 307 19.11 -13.90 19.73
CA THR A 307 17.91 -13.34 20.38
C THR A 307 16.92 -12.88 19.33
N LEU A 308 15.71 -13.45 19.34
CA LEU A 308 14.61 -12.95 18.52
C LEU A 308 14.19 -11.57 19.04
N LEU A 309 14.22 -10.57 18.16
CA LEU A 309 13.82 -9.20 18.45
C LEU A 309 12.31 -9.00 18.20
N PRO A 310 11.68 -7.97 18.80
CA PRO A 310 10.26 -7.68 18.58
C PRO A 310 9.87 -7.40 17.11
N ASN A 311 10.84 -6.99 16.28
CA ASN A 311 10.64 -6.76 14.85
C ASN A 311 10.76 -8.05 14.00
N GLY A 312 10.93 -9.22 14.62
CA GLY A 312 11.05 -10.52 13.95
C GLY A 312 12.46 -10.90 13.51
N LYS A 313 13.44 -9.99 13.60
CA LYS A 313 14.85 -10.30 13.27
C LYS A 313 15.53 -11.08 14.39
N VAL A 314 16.57 -11.84 14.05
CA VAL A 314 17.40 -12.54 15.05
C VAL A 314 18.74 -11.81 15.20
N LEU A 315 19.01 -11.31 16.40
CA LEU A 315 20.26 -10.68 16.77
C LEU A 315 21.27 -11.75 17.23
N VAL A 316 22.36 -11.92 16.49
CA VAL A 316 23.50 -12.77 16.86
C VAL A 316 24.64 -11.89 17.35
N THR A 317 25.18 -12.19 18.54
CA THR A 317 26.26 -11.38 19.14
C THR A 317 27.38 -12.23 19.68
N GLY A 318 28.62 -11.73 19.52
CA GLY A 318 29.82 -12.30 20.12
C GLY A 318 30.10 -13.75 19.73
N GLY A 319 30.54 -14.55 20.69
CA GLY A 319 31.10 -15.88 20.45
C GLY A 319 32.59 -15.83 20.14
N ALA A 320 33.15 -16.94 19.68
CA ALA A 320 34.56 -17.05 19.33
C ALA A 320 34.75 -17.60 17.92
N ASN A 321 35.78 -17.12 17.24
CA ASN A 321 36.16 -17.59 15.90
C ASN A 321 36.91 -18.94 15.97
N ASN A 322 37.39 -19.42 14.83
CA ASN A 322 38.10 -20.69 14.72
C ASN A 322 39.39 -20.79 15.56
N LEU A 323 39.99 -19.66 15.94
CA LEU A 323 41.18 -19.59 16.80
C LEU A 323 40.83 -19.48 18.29
N GLY A 324 39.54 -19.50 18.64
CA GLY A 324 39.06 -19.28 20.01
C GLY A 324 39.12 -17.82 20.46
N VAL A 325 39.37 -16.88 19.55
CA VAL A 325 39.41 -15.45 19.87
C VAL A 325 37.96 -14.94 20.00
N PRO A 326 37.59 -14.33 21.14
CA PRO A 326 36.27 -13.73 21.32
C PRO A 326 35.98 -12.65 20.27
N LEU A 327 34.70 -12.51 19.92
CA LEU A 327 34.21 -11.57 18.92
C LEU A 327 33.39 -10.47 19.59
N SER A 328 33.46 -9.25 19.07
CA SER A 328 32.55 -8.15 19.41
C SER A 328 31.49 -7.92 18.33
N SER A 329 31.57 -8.64 17.21
CA SER A 329 30.68 -8.46 16.06
C SER A 329 29.25 -8.90 16.37
N THR A 330 28.32 -8.18 15.73
CA THR A 330 26.88 -8.42 15.76
C THR A 330 26.39 -8.63 14.34
N GLU A 331 25.47 -9.58 14.15
CA GLU A 331 24.80 -9.82 12.88
C GLU A 331 23.29 -9.94 13.12
N LEU A 332 22.47 -9.45 12.19
CA LEU A 332 21.02 -9.54 12.22
C LEU A 332 20.53 -10.40 11.05
N TYR A 333 19.84 -11.49 11.37
CA TYR A 333 19.12 -12.27 10.38
C TYR A 333 17.72 -11.71 10.18
N ASP A 334 17.33 -11.53 8.92
CA ASP A 334 15.98 -11.16 8.52
C ASP A 334 15.27 -12.40 7.92
N PRO A 335 14.31 -13.02 8.63
CA PRO A 335 13.61 -14.20 8.14
C PRO A 335 12.77 -13.96 6.87
N ALA A 336 12.39 -12.71 6.59
CA ALA A 336 11.54 -12.37 5.45
C ALA A 336 12.33 -12.30 4.13
N SER A 337 13.56 -11.77 4.18
CA SER A 337 14.45 -11.74 3.01
C SER A 337 15.44 -12.90 2.97
N ASN A 338 15.51 -13.71 4.03
CA ASN A 338 16.52 -14.75 4.20
C ASN A 338 17.95 -14.20 4.05
N THR A 339 18.26 -13.09 4.71
CA THR A 339 19.58 -12.45 4.59
C THR A 339 20.14 -12.06 5.95
N TRP A 340 21.47 -11.96 6.02
CA TRP A 340 22.19 -11.41 7.16
C TRP A 340 22.67 -9.98 6.86
N ALA A 341 22.63 -9.13 7.88
CA ALA A 341 23.23 -7.81 7.87
C ALA A 341 24.17 -7.63 9.08
N ALA A 342 25.31 -6.98 8.88
CA ALA A 342 26.15 -6.57 9.99
C ALA A 342 25.45 -5.48 10.81
N GLY A 343 25.52 -5.58 12.14
CA GLY A 343 25.06 -4.55 13.07
C GLY A 343 26.23 -3.93 13.83
N ALA A 344 25.94 -2.95 14.69
CA ALA A 344 26.95 -2.36 15.56
C ALA A 344 27.61 -3.41 16.47
N GLY A 345 28.93 -3.35 16.55
CA GLY A 345 29.72 -4.20 17.43
C GLY A 345 29.64 -3.76 18.90
N MET A 346 29.72 -4.74 19.81
CA MET A 346 29.94 -4.48 21.23
C MET A 346 31.27 -3.76 21.45
N THR A 347 31.39 -3.00 22.53
CA THR A 347 32.65 -2.34 22.91
C THR A 347 33.69 -3.32 23.44
N GLN A 348 33.25 -4.47 23.95
CA GLN A 348 34.12 -5.57 24.37
C GLN A 348 33.75 -6.86 23.65
N ALA A 349 34.76 -7.61 23.21
CA ALA A 349 34.58 -8.93 22.63
C ALA A 349 34.22 -9.95 23.71
N ARG A 350 33.23 -10.80 23.44
CA ARG A 350 32.65 -11.74 24.42
C ARG A 350 32.39 -13.08 23.78
N SER A 351 32.68 -14.16 24.50
CA SER A 351 32.24 -15.52 24.16
C SER A 351 31.72 -16.22 25.41
N ALA A 352 30.79 -17.17 25.27
CA ALA A 352 30.09 -17.80 26.39
C ALA A 352 29.46 -16.80 27.37
N HIS A 353 29.02 -15.65 26.84
CA HIS A 353 28.19 -14.66 27.51
C HIS A 353 26.71 -15.04 27.39
N THR A 354 25.84 -14.28 28.04
CA THR A 354 24.39 -14.39 27.86
C THR A 354 23.84 -13.14 27.19
N ALA A 355 22.78 -13.31 26.39
CA ALA A 355 21.96 -12.23 25.86
C ALA A 355 20.52 -12.38 26.36
N THR A 356 19.87 -11.29 26.78
CA THR A 356 18.49 -11.31 27.28
C THR A 356 17.70 -10.16 26.68
N LEU A 357 16.63 -10.49 25.95
CA LEU A 357 15.66 -9.50 25.50
C LEU A 357 14.93 -8.92 26.73
N LEU A 358 14.95 -7.60 26.86
CA LEU A 358 14.32 -6.85 27.93
C LEU A 358 12.90 -6.42 27.52
N PRO A 359 12.00 -6.13 28.49
CA PRO A 359 10.62 -5.71 28.19
C PRO A 359 10.51 -4.44 27.34
N ASN A 360 11.54 -3.61 27.33
CA ASN A 360 11.61 -2.40 26.51
C ASN A 360 12.12 -2.64 25.07
N GLY A 361 12.32 -3.90 24.67
CA GLY A 361 12.78 -4.28 23.34
C GLY A 361 14.30 -4.25 23.14
N LYS A 362 15.07 -3.82 24.15
CA LYS A 362 16.55 -3.83 24.12
C LYS A 362 17.13 -5.18 24.52
N VAL A 363 18.39 -5.45 24.20
CA VAL A 363 19.05 -6.73 24.55
C VAL A 363 20.24 -6.49 25.46
N LEU A 364 20.22 -7.09 26.66
CA LEU A 364 21.38 -7.10 27.57
C LEU A 364 22.34 -8.22 27.18
N ALA A 365 23.58 -7.89 26.82
CA ALA A 365 24.70 -8.84 26.76
C ALA A 365 25.52 -8.74 28.06
N ALA A 366 25.78 -9.86 28.75
CA ALA A 366 26.44 -9.86 30.05
C ALA A 366 27.55 -10.91 30.17
N GLY A 367 28.65 -10.52 30.82
CA GLY A 367 29.84 -11.33 31.06
C GLY A 367 30.51 -11.82 29.78
N GLY A 368 31.15 -12.98 29.86
CA GLY A 368 31.91 -13.60 28.76
C GLY A 368 33.36 -13.90 29.14
N ALA A 369 34.01 -14.77 28.37
CA ALA A 369 35.39 -15.18 28.62
C ALA A 369 36.40 -14.10 28.17
N GLY A 370 37.50 -13.98 28.92
CA GLY A 370 38.62 -13.09 28.58
C GLY A 370 38.44 -11.62 28.99
N ILE A 371 37.41 -11.31 29.81
CA ILE A 371 37.11 -9.96 30.28
C ILE A 371 36.59 -9.96 31.72
N LEU A 372 36.73 -8.83 32.41
CA LEU A 372 36.02 -8.60 33.67
C LEU A 372 34.51 -8.61 33.44
N PHE A 373 33.76 -9.07 34.45
CA PHE A 373 32.30 -9.07 34.40
C PHE A 373 31.79 -7.65 34.15
N SER A 374 31.11 -7.52 33.03
CA SER A 374 30.54 -6.27 32.52
C SER A 374 29.28 -6.62 31.73
N GLY A 375 28.50 -5.61 31.37
CA GLY A 375 27.38 -5.79 30.46
C GLY A 375 27.23 -4.59 29.54
N GLU A 376 26.52 -4.81 28.44
CA GLU A 376 26.19 -3.79 27.45
C GLU A 376 24.75 -4.04 26.98
N VAL A 377 24.05 -2.96 26.66
CA VAL A 377 22.65 -3.00 26.21
C VAL A 377 22.59 -2.57 24.77
N TYR A 378 22.11 -3.45 23.90
CA TYR A 378 21.84 -3.17 22.50
C TYR A 378 20.47 -2.54 22.31
N ASP A 379 20.42 -1.42 21.59
CA ASP A 379 19.19 -0.78 21.15
C ASP A 379 18.97 -1.06 19.65
N PRO A 380 17.98 -1.91 19.29
CA PRO A 380 17.73 -2.27 17.89
C PRO A 380 17.16 -1.11 17.07
N ALA A 381 16.62 -0.05 17.69
CA ALA A 381 16.08 1.09 16.97
C ALA A 381 17.19 2.03 16.46
N SER A 382 18.28 2.17 17.22
CA SER A 382 19.43 3.01 16.86
C SER A 382 20.64 2.23 16.38
N ASP A 383 20.62 0.88 16.44
CA ASP A 383 21.77 0.00 16.19
C ASP A 383 23.00 0.45 16.99
N THR A 384 22.88 0.52 18.32
CA THR A 384 23.97 0.94 19.20
C THR A 384 24.06 0.09 20.46
N TRP A 385 25.28 -0.03 20.99
CA TRP A 385 25.56 -0.64 22.29
C TRP A 385 25.86 0.44 23.34
N THR A 386 25.19 0.37 24.48
CA THR A 386 25.43 1.24 25.63
C THR A 386 25.99 0.40 26.78
N PRO A 387 27.18 0.73 27.33
CA PRO A 387 27.69 0.04 28.50
C PRO A 387 26.75 0.13 29.71
N VAL A 388 26.62 -0.97 30.44
CA VAL A 388 25.93 -0.99 31.74
C VAL A 388 26.79 -0.26 32.75
N VAL A 389 26.17 0.63 33.53
CA VAL A 389 26.87 1.42 34.56
C VAL A 389 27.41 0.46 35.61
N ALA A 390 28.72 0.53 35.84
CA ALA A 390 29.44 -0.41 36.68
C ALA A 390 28.95 -0.39 38.13
N ALA A 391 28.72 -1.58 38.70
CA ALA A 391 28.97 -1.85 40.11
C ALA A 391 30.07 -2.92 40.18
N VAL A 392 31.28 -2.61 39.70
CA VAL A 392 32.36 -3.60 39.60
C VAL A 392 33.34 -3.39 40.74
N THR A 393 33.25 -4.28 41.73
CA THR A 393 34.41 -4.76 42.50
C THR A 393 35.41 -5.36 41.52
N THR A 394 36.67 -4.95 41.57
CA THR A 394 37.72 -5.16 40.55
C THR A 394 38.15 -6.62 40.28
N THR A 395 37.39 -7.63 40.70
CA THR A 395 37.77 -9.05 40.65
C THR A 395 36.63 -10.00 40.22
N ASP A 396 35.44 -9.52 39.85
CA ASP A 396 34.37 -10.42 39.39
C ASP A 396 34.56 -10.72 37.90
N VAL A 397 34.84 -11.98 37.57
CA VAL A 397 34.88 -12.49 36.20
C VAL A 397 33.92 -13.65 36.10
N ARG A 398 33.13 -13.68 35.01
CA ARG A 398 32.07 -14.66 34.84
C ARG A 398 31.78 -14.96 33.38
N SER A 399 31.96 -16.22 32.99
CA SER A 399 31.51 -16.78 31.73
C SER A 399 30.72 -18.08 31.95
N ALA A 400 30.01 -18.56 30.93
CA ALA A 400 29.19 -19.79 30.99
C ALA A 400 28.15 -19.81 32.15
N HIS A 401 27.68 -18.62 32.52
CA HIS A 401 26.61 -18.40 33.48
C HIS A 401 25.25 -18.46 32.78
N THR A 402 24.19 -18.43 33.56
CA THR A 402 22.82 -18.32 33.04
C THR A 402 22.26 -16.93 33.30
N ALA A 403 21.36 -16.48 32.42
CA ALA A 403 20.60 -15.25 32.56
C ALA A 403 19.11 -15.56 32.48
N THR A 404 18.31 -14.95 33.36
CA THR A 404 16.86 -15.15 33.37
C THR A 404 16.16 -13.81 33.57
N LEU A 405 15.35 -13.40 32.60
CA LEU A 405 14.44 -12.27 32.75
C LEU A 405 13.38 -12.62 33.80
N LEU A 406 13.27 -11.80 34.84
CA LEU A 406 12.31 -11.96 35.92
C LEU A 406 11.00 -11.23 35.60
N PRO A 407 9.87 -11.61 36.23
CA PRO A 407 8.58 -10.96 35.99
C PRO A 407 8.54 -9.45 36.29
N ASN A 408 9.46 -8.98 37.14
CA ASN A 408 9.60 -7.55 37.46
C ASN A 408 10.46 -6.77 36.44
N GLY A 409 10.87 -7.40 35.33
CA GLY A 409 11.68 -6.81 34.28
C GLY A 409 13.19 -6.78 34.53
N LYS A 410 13.65 -7.20 35.71
CA LYS A 410 15.09 -7.34 36.02
C LYS A 410 15.66 -8.64 35.48
N VAL A 411 16.99 -8.77 35.38
CA VAL A 411 17.64 -10.00 34.89
C VAL A 411 18.51 -10.60 35.99
N LEU A 412 18.24 -11.84 36.37
CA LEU A 412 19.09 -12.64 37.26
C LEU A 412 20.22 -13.28 36.46
N ILE A 413 21.45 -13.08 36.91
CA ILE A 413 22.65 -13.76 36.43
C ILE A 413 23.15 -14.70 37.53
N ALA A 414 23.31 -15.99 37.25
CA ALA A 414 23.69 -16.99 38.25
C ALA A 414 24.80 -17.95 37.78
N GLY A 415 25.71 -18.28 38.69
CA GLY A 415 26.78 -19.25 38.50
C GLY A 415 27.73 -18.94 37.33
N GLY A 416 28.26 -19.97 36.67
CA GLY A 416 29.30 -19.83 35.65
C GLY A 416 30.68 -20.08 36.23
N VAL A 417 31.73 -19.54 35.57
CA VAL A 417 33.13 -19.70 35.99
C VAL A 417 33.87 -18.39 36.07
N ASP A 418 34.84 -18.33 36.99
CA ASP A 418 35.86 -17.30 37.04
C ASP A 418 37.00 -17.54 36.02
N ASP A 419 38.00 -16.66 36.00
CA ASP A 419 39.18 -16.76 35.13
C ASP A 419 40.04 -18.01 35.36
N PHE A 420 39.92 -18.65 36.53
CA PHE A 420 40.62 -19.89 36.86
C PHE A 420 39.81 -21.14 36.49
N GLY A 421 38.59 -20.96 35.94
CA GLY A 421 37.67 -22.05 35.60
C GLY A 421 36.90 -22.63 36.80
N SER A 422 37.01 -22.00 37.97
CA SER A 422 36.30 -22.42 39.19
C SER A 422 34.82 -22.07 39.06
N ALA A 423 33.95 -23.02 39.44
CA ALA A 423 32.51 -22.78 39.41
C ALA A 423 32.12 -21.70 40.45
N LEU A 424 31.16 -20.85 40.10
CA LEU A 424 30.66 -19.79 40.96
C LEU A 424 29.29 -20.14 41.56
N ALA A 425 29.06 -19.75 42.81
CA ALA A 425 27.75 -19.80 43.47
C ALA A 425 27.06 -18.42 43.49
N SER A 426 27.83 -17.35 43.29
CA SER A 426 27.35 -15.97 43.36
C SER A 426 26.36 -15.66 42.23
N ALA A 427 25.47 -14.72 42.50
CA ALA A 427 24.48 -14.22 41.55
C ALA A 427 24.38 -12.69 41.59
N ARG A 428 23.88 -12.11 40.50
CA ARG A 428 23.69 -10.66 40.34
C ARG A 428 22.33 -10.38 39.71
N ILE A 429 21.75 -9.23 40.02
CA ILE A 429 20.56 -8.70 39.35
C ILE A 429 20.96 -7.47 38.53
N TYR A 430 20.62 -7.48 37.24
CA TYR A 430 20.60 -6.29 36.40
C TYR A 430 19.25 -5.59 36.50
N ASP A 431 19.28 -4.28 36.71
CA ASP A 431 18.11 -3.41 36.68
C ASP A 431 18.13 -2.53 35.42
N PRO A 432 17.20 -2.71 34.47
CA PRO A 432 17.14 -1.91 33.24
C PRO A 432 16.78 -0.44 33.48
N VAL A 433 16.17 -0.09 34.61
CA VAL A 433 15.77 1.30 34.90
C VAL A 433 17.00 2.12 35.28
N SER A 434 17.85 1.59 36.16
CA SER A 434 19.10 2.24 36.54
C SER A 434 20.26 1.94 35.59
N ASN A 435 20.07 1.02 34.63
CA ASN A 435 21.12 0.46 33.79
C ASN A 435 22.33 0.02 34.62
N GLY A 436 22.10 -0.80 35.65
CA GLY A 436 23.13 -1.12 36.66
C GLY A 436 22.96 -2.48 37.32
N TRP A 437 24.00 -2.91 38.03
CA TRP A 437 24.07 -4.21 38.70
C TRP A 437 23.88 -4.09 40.22
N THR A 438 23.23 -5.09 40.81
CA THR A 438 23.16 -5.33 42.26
C THR A 438 23.49 -6.79 42.58
N SER A 439 23.96 -7.05 43.79
CA SER A 439 24.19 -8.43 44.25
C SER A 439 22.87 -9.12 44.57
N ALA A 440 22.79 -10.42 44.29
CA ALA A 440 21.72 -11.31 44.75
C ALA A 440 22.28 -12.32 45.75
N ALA A 441 21.41 -13.01 46.49
CA ALA A 441 21.82 -14.15 47.30
C ALA A 441 22.53 -15.21 46.46
N SER A 442 23.57 -15.83 47.03
CA SER A 442 24.31 -16.93 46.39
C SER A 442 23.53 -18.24 46.45
N MET A 443 23.68 -19.07 45.43
CA MET A 443 23.22 -20.46 45.43
C MET A 443 23.91 -21.25 46.56
N ASN A 444 23.28 -22.34 47.02
CA ASN A 444 23.88 -23.22 48.04
C ASN A 444 25.06 -24.03 47.46
N GLN A 445 25.08 -24.25 46.14
CA GLN A 445 26.18 -24.92 45.44
C GLN A 445 26.66 -24.11 44.24
N ALA A 446 27.98 -24.09 44.04
CA ALA A 446 28.60 -23.48 42.88
C ALA A 446 28.37 -24.33 41.61
N ARG A 447 27.99 -23.69 40.50
CA ARG A 447 27.55 -24.40 39.28
C ARG A 447 28.06 -23.73 38.02
N ARG A 448 28.61 -24.50 37.08
CA ARG A 448 28.92 -24.09 35.70
C ARG A 448 28.28 -25.02 34.68
N ALA A 449 27.99 -24.53 33.48
CA ALA A 449 27.28 -25.30 32.44
C ALA A 449 25.98 -25.96 32.96
N HIS A 450 25.31 -25.23 33.86
CA HIS A 450 23.98 -25.54 34.39
C HIS A 450 22.93 -24.83 33.53
N THR A 451 21.67 -25.14 33.76
CA THR A 451 20.54 -24.45 33.11
C THR A 451 19.76 -23.63 34.14
N ALA A 452 19.12 -22.57 33.67
CA ALA A 452 18.17 -21.79 34.46
C ALA A 452 16.85 -21.64 33.70
N THR A 453 15.72 -21.78 34.38
CA THR A 453 14.39 -21.72 33.78
C THR A 453 13.46 -20.90 34.66
N LEU A 454 12.89 -19.84 34.10
CA LEU A 454 11.79 -19.11 34.75
C LEU A 454 10.56 -20.03 34.80
N LEU A 455 10.01 -20.21 36.00
CA LEU A 455 8.83 -21.02 36.25
C LEU A 455 7.56 -20.15 36.18
N PRO A 456 6.37 -20.73 35.92
CA PRO A 456 5.10 -19.99 35.86
C PRO A 456 4.76 -19.22 37.13
N ASN A 457 5.29 -19.64 38.28
CA ASN A 457 5.12 -18.97 39.58
C ASN A 457 6.08 -17.79 39.81
N GLY A 458 6.89 -17.43 38.80
CA GLY A 458 7.85 -16.32 38.87
C GLY A 458 9.20 -16.66 39.52
N LYS A 459 9.40 -17.89 40.01
CA LYS A 459 10.67 -18.37 40.55
C LYS A 459 11.58 -18.90 39.46
N VAL A 460 12.88 -19.04 39.74
CA VAL A 460 13.86 -19.56 38.77
C VAL A 460 14.43 -20.89 39.24
N LEU A 461 14.22 -21.96 38.47
CA LEU A 461 14.90 -23.23 38.69
C LEU A 461 16.31 -23.14 38.11
N VAL A 462 17.33 -23.48 38.89
CA VAL A 462 18.67 -23.81 38.41
C VAL A 462 18.92 -25.31 38.56
N ALA A 463 19.41 -25.98 37.51
CA ALA A 463 19.57 -27.42 37.49
C ALA A 463 20.95 -27.88 36.99
N GLY A 464 21.50 -28.91 37.66
CA GLY A 464 22.76 -29.56 37.33
C GLY A 464 23.98 -28.65 37.42
N GLY A 465 25.02 -28.99 36.66
CA GLY A 465 26.29 -28.28 36.60
C GLY A 465 27.50 -29.20 36.81
N ALA A 466 28.67 -28.79 36.33
CA ALA A 466 29.88 -29.58 36.48
C ALA A 466 30.51 -29.44 37.88
N GLY A 467 31.10 -30.53 38.37
CA GLY A 467 31.77 -30.58 39.68
C GLY A 467 30.88 -30.98 40.85
N ILE A 468 29.61 -31.30 40.59
CA ILE A 468 28.62 -31.70 41.60
C ILE A 468 27.73 -32.84 41.09
N LEU A 469 27.06 -33.52 42.02
CA LEU A 469 25.94 -34.40 41.68
C LEU A 469 24.78 -33.57 41.11
N PHE A 470 24.04 -34.18 40.18
CA PHE A 470 22.83 -33.59 39.62
C PHE A 470 21.86 -33.25 40.75
N SER A 471 21.59 -31.96 40.86
CA SER A 471 20.75 -31.34 41.88
C SER A 471 20.13 -30.09 41.26
N GLY A 472 19.12 -29.53 41.92
CA GLY A 472 18.60 -28.23 41.54
C GLY A 472 18.27 -27.38 42.75
N GLU A 473 18.11 -26.09 42.51
CA GLU A 473 17.72 -25.09 43.50
C GLU A 473 16.79 -24.09 42.84
N VAL A 474 15.84 -23.56 43.61
CA VAL A 474 14.84 -22.61 43.15
C VAL A 474 15.10 -21.26 43.80
N TYR A 475 15.36 -20.25 42.99
CA TYR A 475 15.48 -18.86 43.42
C TYR A 475 14.10 -18.20 43.50
N ASP A 476 13.81 -17.59 44.65
CA ASP A 476 12.64 -16.74 44.84
C ASP A 476 13.05 -15.26 44.76
N PRO A 477 12.68 -14.52 43.70
CA PRO A 477 13.06 -13.12 43.55
C PRO A 477 12.35 -12.19 44.55
N ALA A 478 11.27 -12.63 45.20
CA ALA A 478 10.57 -11.80 46.18
C ALA A 478 11.29 -11.78 47.54
N SER A 479 11.88 -12.91 47.93
CA SER A 479 12.63 -13.03 49.19
C SER A 479 14.15 -13.00 49.02
N ASP A 480 14.66 -13.03 47.79
CA ASP A 480 16.09 -13.17 47.47
C ASP A 480 16.71 -14.39 48.16
N THR A 481 16.09 -15.57 47.98
CA THR A 481 16.52 -16.81 48.63
C THR A 481 16.54 -18.00 47.68
N TRP A 482 17.47 -18.93 47.91
CA TRP A 482 17.57 -20.20 47.19
C TRP A 482 17.06 -21.36 48.04
N THR A 483 16.09 -22.11 47.52
CA THR A 483 15.55 -23.32 48.16
C THR A 483 15.98 -24.55 47.37
N PRO A 484 16.64 -25.55 47.99
CA PRO A 484 16.97 -26.80 47.30
C PRO A 484 15.72 -27.51 46.75
N VAL A 485 15.85 -28.10 45.57
CA VAL A 485 14.84 -29.01 45.03
C VAL A 485 14.82 -30.29 45.88
N VAL A 486 13.65 -30.66 46.36
CA VAL A 486 13.47 -31.82 47.23
C VAL A 486 13.59 -33.09 46.38
N ALA A 487 14.49 -33.98 46.81
CA ALA A 487 14.92 -35.23 46.16
C ALA A 487 16.04 -35.09 45.12
N ALA A 488 17.09 -35.90 45.33
CA ALA A 488 17.94 -36.48 44.29
C ALA A 488 18.34 -37.87 44.82
N VAL A 489 17.43 -38.86 44.82
CA VAL A 489 17.72 -40.19 45.38
C VAL A 489 18.35 -41.11 44.33
N THR A 490 19.36 -40.59 43.63
CA THR A 490 20.37 -41.40 42.95
C THR A 490 21.71 -40.76 43.24
N THR A 491 22.50 -41.37 44.12
CA THR A 491 23.74 -40.81 44.68
C THR A 491 24.91 -40.73 43.69
N THR A 492 24.67 -41.00 42.40
CA THR A 492 25.70 -41.11 41.36
C THR A 492 25.40 -40.32 40.08
N ASP A 493 24.23 -39.67 39.98
CA ASP A 493 23.88 -38.91 38.77
C ASP A 493 24.66 -37.60 38.75
N VAL A 494 25.42 -37.36 37.68
CA VAL A 494 26.13 -36.12 37.40
C VAL A 494 25.66 -35.67 36.03
N ARG A 495 25.35 -34.38 35.88
CA ARG A 495 24.87 -33.85 34.59
C ARG A 495 25.23 -32.39 34.41
N SER A 496 25.93 -32.09 33.32
CA SER A 496 26.23 -30.73 32.87
C SER A 496 26.08 -30.62 31.36
N ALA A 497 26.03 -29.39 30.82
CA ALA A 497 25.83 -29.13 29.38
C ALA A 497 24.57 -29.79 28.77
N HIS A 498 23.54 -29.95 29.61
CA HIS A 498 22.20 -30.38 29.24
C HIS A 498 21.35 -29.18 28.84
N THR A 499 20.17 -29.43 28.29
CA THR A 499 19.15 -28.40 28.03
C THR A 499 18.02 -28.49 29.05
N ALA A 500 17.35 -27.37 29.30
CA ALA A 500 16.16 -27.28 30.12
C ALA A 500 15.07 -26.52 29.35
N THR A 501 13.89 -27.12 29.23
CA THR A 501 12.77 -26.54 28.49
C THR A 501 11.53 -26.52 29.37
N LEU A 502 10.98 -25.34 29.62
CA LEU A 502 9.66 -25.20 30.25
C LEU A 502 8.59 -25.74 29.29
N LEU A 503 7.81 -26.71 29.74
CA LEU A 503 6.74 -27.34 28.97
C LEU A 503 5.41 -26.59 29.17
N PRO A 504 4.44 -26.72 28.25
CA PRO A 504 3.13 -26.05 28.37
C PRO A 504 2.35 -26.42 29.64
N ASN A 505 2.64 -27.57 30.24
CA ASN A 505 2.04 -28.02 31.51
C ASN A 505 2.72 -27.43 32.77
N GLY A 506 3.69 -26.52 32.60
CA GLY A 506 4.41 -25.86 33.69
C GLY A 506 5.59 -26.65 34.27
N LYS A 507 5.84 -27.88 33.82
CA LYS A 507 7.00 -28.69 34.22
C LYS A 507 8.23 -28.36 33.37
N VAL A 508 9.43 -28.73 33.82
CA VAL A 508 10.68 -28.48 33.06
C VAL A 508 11.31 -29.79 32.63
N LEU A 509 11.49 -29.98 31.31
CA LEU A 509 12.23 -31.09 30.74
C LEU A 509 13.72 -30.81 30.78
N ILE A 510 14.49 -31.72 31.36
CA ILE A 510 15.95 -31.76 31.33
C ILE A 510 16.37 -32.87 30.37
N ALA A 511 17.10 -32.54 29.31
CA ALA A 511 17.51 -33.50 28.28
C ALA A 511 19.03 -33.53 28.08
N GLY A 512 19.58 -34.76 28.03
CA GLY A 512 20.99 -35.03 27.70
C GLY A 512 22.01 -34.38 28.62
N GLY A 513 23.13 -33.93 28.06
CA GLY A 513 24.30 -33.45 28.80
C GLY A 513 25.39 -34.52 28.90
N VAL A 514 26.35 -34.32 29.79
CA VAL A 514 27.43 -35.27 30.07
C VAL A 514 27.42 -35.73 31.52
N ASP A 515 27.81 -36.99 31.75
CA ASP A 515 28.06 -37.53 33.08
C ASP A 515 29.42 -37.10 33.67
N GLY A 516 29.76 -37.63 34.85
CA GLY A 516 31.03 -37.34 35.53
C GLY A 516 32.27 -37.85 34.79
N SER A 517 32.12 -38.76 33.82
CA SER A 517 33.20 -39.22 32.94
C SER A 517 33.35 -38.36 31.67
N GLY A 518 32.42 -37.43 31.44
CA GLY A 518 32.33 -36.66 30.19
C GLY A 518 31.57 -37.39 29.07
N SER A 519 30.97 -38.54 29.35
CA SER A 519 30.19 -39.31 28.37
C SER A 519 28.83 -38.65 28.15
N ALA A 520 28.41 -38.52 26.89
CA ALA A 520 27.11 -37.95 26.56
C ALA A 520 25.96 -38.84 27.07
N LEU A 521 24.87 -38.19 27.51
CA LEU A 521 23.67 -38.84 28.05
C LEU A 521 22.50 -38.75 27.06
N SER A 522 21.70 -39.82 26.97
CA SER A 522 20.38 -39.82 26.33
C SER A 522 19.22 -39.67 27.32
N THR A 523 19.51 -39.86 28.61
CA THR A 523 18.50 -39.83 29.68
C THR A 523 17.90 -38.44 29.88
N THR A 524 16.63 -38.41 30.26
CA THR A 524 15.87 -37.19 30.51
C THR A 524 15.26 -37.21 31.91
N LYS A 525 14.95 -36.02 32.44
CA LYS A 525 14.23 -35.84 33.70
C LYS A 525 13.19 -34.74 33.55
N ILE A 526 12.15 -34.79 34.38
CA ILE A 526 11.14 -33.75 34.50
C ILE A 526 11.22 -33.16 35.90
N TYR A 527 11.33 -31.84 36.01
CA TYR A 527 11.09 -31.10 37.25
C TYR A 527 9.61 -30.72 37.34
N ASP A 528 9.01 -30.97 38.50
CA ASP A 528 7.66 -30.52 38.82
C ASP A 528 7.73 -29.41 39.87
N PRO A 529 7.34 -28.16 39.53
CA PRO A 529 7.37 -27.04 40.48
C PRO A 529 6.34 -27.17 41.61
N VAL A 530 5.31 -27.99 41.47
CA VAL A 530 4.27 -28.18 42.50
C VAL A 530 4.80 -29.06 43.63
N SER A 531 5.45 -30.17 43.30
CA SER A 531 6.07 -31.06 44.29
C SER A 531 7.49 -30.63 44.68
N ASN A 532 8.06 -29.68 43.94
CA ASN A 532 9.46 -29.28 44.02
C ASN A 532 10.40 -30.51 43.95
N GLY A 533 10.21 -31.35 42.94
CA GLY A 533 10.95 -32.62 42.80
C GLY A 533 11.13 -33.10 41.37
N TRP A 534 11.90 -34.18 41.22
CA TRP A 534 12.27 -34.77 39.93
C TRP A 534 11.55 -36.09 39.67
N THR A 535 11.20 -36.34 38.41
CA THR A 535 10.83 -37.67 37.89
C THR A 535 11.65 -38.01 36.65
N SER A 536 11.87 -39.29 36.37
CA SER A 536 12.44 -39.71 35.08
C SER A 536 11.40 -39.58 33.96
N ALA A 537 11.88 -39.38 32.73
CA ALA A 537 11.08 -39.41 31.50
C ALA A 537 11.75 -40.33 30.46
N ALA A 538 11.10 -40.53 29.31
CA ALA A 538 11.65 -41.33 28.23
C ALA A 538 12.99 -40.77 27.74
N SER A 539 13.96 -41.65 27.50
CA SER A 539 15.27 -41.29 26.96
C SER A 539 15.19 -40.96 25.47
N MET A 540 16.02 -40.03 25.02
CA MET A 540 16.25 -39.76 23.59
C MET A 540 16.80 -41.01 22.88
N ASN A 541 16.62 -41.10 21.56
CA ASN A 541 17.20 -42.20 20.77
C ASN A 541 18.73 -42.06 20.68
N GLN A 542 19.26 -40.83 20.73
CA GLN A 542 20.71 -40.59 20.72
C GLN A 542 21.17 -39.75 21.92
N ALA A 543 22.32 -40.14 22.48
CA ALA A 543 22.98 -39.40 23.54
C ALA A 543 23.67 -38.14 23.00
N ARG A 544 23.46 -37.01 23.68
CA ARG A 544 23.97 -35.71 23.23
C ARG A 544 24.23 -34.74 24.37
N SER A 545 25.20 -33.84 24.18
CA SER A 545 25.53 -32.73 25.09
C SER A 545 25.83 -31.46 24.31
N ALA A 546 25.70 -30.28 24.93
CA ALA A 546 25.89 -28.99 24.25
C ALA A 546 25.08 -28.86 22.94
N HIS A 547 23.89 -29.47 22.96
CA HIS A 547 22.85 -29.40 21.94
C HIS A 547 21.88 -28.25 22.27
N THR A 548 20.96 -27.95 21.36
CA THR A 548 19.86 -27.01 21.63
C THR A 548 18.53 -27.76 21.81
N ALA A 549 17.62 -27.18 22.59
CA ALA A 549 16.26 -27.66 22.77
C ALA A 549 15.29 -26.47 22.63
N THR A 550 14.37 -26.57 21.68
CA THR A 550 13.44 -25.49 21.34
C THR A 550 12.02 -25.98 21.54
N LEU A 551 11.25 -25.31 22.41
CA LEU A 551 9.82 -25.52 22.51
C LEU A 551 9.14 -25.00 21.23
N LEU A 552 8.46 -25.88 20.51
CA LEU A 552 7.73 -25.55 19.30
C LEU A 552 6.33 -25.03 19.62
N SER A 553 5.72 -24.28 18.70
CA SER A 553 4.38 -23.72 18.87
C SER A 553 3.27 -24.76 19.09
N ASN A 554 3.51 -26.03 18.71
CA ASN A 554 2.60 -27.15 18.95
C ASN A 554 2.80 -27.82 20.34
N GLY A 555 3.66 -27.27 21.19
CA GLY A 555 3.94 -27.77 22.53
C GLY A 555 4.97 -28.90 22.62
N LYS A 556 5.50 -29.38 21.49
CA LYS A 556 6.58 -30.38 21.44
C LYS A 556 7.95 -29.72 21.56
N VAL A 557 8.99 -30.48 21.89
CA VAL A 557 10.36 -29.96 22.02
C VAL A 557 11.25 -30.55 20.94
N LEU A 558 11.79 -29.70 20.06
CA LEU A 558 12.82 -30.10 19.10
C LEU A 558 14.17 -30.09 19.81
N VAL A 559 14.89 -31.20 19.74
CA VAL A 559 16.28 -31.30 20.18
C VAL A 559 17.16 -31.62 18.99
N ALA A 560 18.21 -30.83 18.78
CA ALA A 560 19.07 -30.95 17.60
C ALA A 560 20.56 -30.88 17.97
N GLY A 561 21.40 -31.55 17.18
CA GLY A 561 22.85 -31.47 17.28
C GLY A 561 23.46 -31.90 18.62
N GLY A 562 24.62 -31.32 18.94
CA GLY A 562 25.40 -31.59 20.14
C GLY A 562 26.57 -32.55 19.93
N ARG A 563 27.43 -32.69 20.94
CA ARG A 563 28.56 -33.63 20.97
C ARG A 563 28.07 -35.04 21.35
N GLY A 564 28.72 -36.05 20.77
CA GLY A 564 28.38 -37.47 20.91
C GLY A 564 28.23 -38.13 19.53
N ASN A 565 27.44 -39.21 19.45
CA ASN A 565 27.13 -39.87 18.17
C ASN A 565 26.07 -39.12 17.34
N ALA A 566 25.56 -37.99 17.85
CA ALA A 566 24.33 -37.31 17.41
C ALA A 566 24.52 -35.98 16.67
N LEU A 567 25.74 -35.68 16.18
CA LEU A 567 26.20 -34.33 15.77
C LEU A 567 25.27 -33.57 14.81
N SER A 568 24.60 -34.24 13.87
CA SER A 568 23.62 -33.62 12.97
C SER A 568 22.18 -34.09 13.19
N SER A 569 21.96 -35.12 14.00
CA SER A 569 20.63 -35.69 14.22
C SER A 569 19.72 -34.74 15.01
N ALA A 570 18.43 -34.83 14.74
CA ALA A 570 17.41 -34.14 15.50
C ALA A 570 16.25 -35.08 15.85
N GLU A 571 15.58 -34.79 16.96
CA GLU A 571 14.48 -35.58 17.50
C GLU A 571 13.47 -34.65 18.17
N ILE A 572 12.19 -35.05 18.17
CA ILE A 572 11.11 -34.32 18.82
C ILE A 572 10.61 -35.10 20.04
N TYR A 573 10.53 -34.42 21.18
CA TYR A 573 9.83 -34.92 22.37
C TYR A 573 8.36 -34.47 22.38
N ASP A 574 7.45 -35.42 22.57
CA ASP A 574 6.03 -35.16 22.78
C ASP A 574 5.67 -35.34 24.27
N PRO A 575 5.39 -34.23 25.00
CA PRO A 575 5.12 -34.30 26.43
C PRO A 575 3.77 -34.94 26.78
N ASN A 576 2.87 -35.16 25.81
CA ASN A 576 1.55 -35.74 26.08
C ASN A 576 1.60 -37.26 26.27
N ASN A 577 2.59 -37.91 25.67
CA ASN A 577 2.75 -39.36 25.70
C ASN A 577 4.15 -39.82 26.15
N ASP A 578 5.04 -38.88 26.49
CA ASP A 578 6.42 -39.14 26.93
C ASP A 578 7.20 -39.95 25.88
N THR A 579 7.20 -39.51 24.62
CA THR A 579 7.90 -40.21 23.53
C THR A 579 8.85 -39.30 22.75
N TRP A 580 9.90 -39.91 22.19
CA TRP A 580 10.85 -39.28 21.29
C TRP A 580 10.70 -39.84 19.88
N THR A 581 10.55 -38.96 18.89
CA THR A 581 10.48 -39.31 17.46
C THR A 581 11.66 -38.69 16.72
N ALA A 582 12.44 -39.50 16.01
CA ALA A 582 13.50 -39.00 15.14
C ALA A 582 12.92 -38.20 13.96
N VAL A 583 13.56 -37.10 13.61
CA VAL A 583 13.23 -36.26 12.45
C VAL A 583 14.43 -36.16 11.52
N ALA A 584 14.33 -35.42 10.40
CA ALA A 584 15.46 -35.27 9.49
C ALA A 584 16.69 -34.70 10.22
N SER A 585 17.88 -35.11 9.78
CA SER A 585 19.15 -34.57 10.27
C SER A 585 19.45 -33.24 9.60
N MET A 586 20.15 -32.37 10.32
CA MET A 586 20.78 -31.17 9.76
C MET A 586 21.83 -31.56 8.71
N ASN A 587 22.04 -30.68 7.72
CA ASN A 587 23.09 -30.86 6.73
C ASN A 587 24.48 -30.76 7.35
N GLN A 588 24.65 -29.82 8.29
CA GLN A 588 25.89 -29.63 9.05
C GLN A 588 25.70 -30.00 10.52
N GLY A 589 26.50 -30.95 11.00
CA GLY A 589 26.55 -31.27 12.42
C GLY A 589 27.19 -30.14 13.24
N ARG A 590 26.58 -29.78 14.37
CA ARG A 590 26.99 -28.65 15.21
C ARG A 590 26.75 -28.88 16.70
N ALA A 591 27.61 -28.28 17.54
CA ALA A 591 27.48 -28.20 18.99
C ALA A 591 27.90 -26.81 19.49
N VAL A 592 27.47 -26.39 20.68
CA VAL A 592 27.81 -25.05 21.24
C VAL A 592 27.38 -23.91 20.30
N TYR A 593 26.15 -24.03 19.80
CA TYR A 593 25.50 -23.10 18.87
C TYR A 593 24.21 -22.57 19.47
N ALA A 594 23.57 -21.60 18.81
CA ALA A 594 22.29 -21.06 19.24
C ALA A 594 21.15 -21.55 18.32
N ALA A 595 19.95 -21.60 18.89
CA ALA A 595 18.74 -21.94 18.16
C ALA A 595 17.62 -20.99 18.56
N THR A 596 16.88 -20.49 17.57
CA THR A 596 15.85 -19.48 17.77
C THR A 596 14.55 -19.94 17.11
N LEU A 597 13.46 -20.03 17.88
CA LEU A 597 12.12 -20.17 17.31
C LEU A 597 11.73 -18.83 16.66
N LEU A 598 11.48 -18.83 15.35
CA LEU A 598 11.06 -17.66 14.58
C LEU A 598 9.54 -17.44 14.71
N SER A 599 9.09 -16.22 14.42
CA SER A 599 7.66 -15.85 14.49
C SER A 599 6.77 -16.64 13.53
N ASP A 600 7.33 -17.16 12.44
CA ASP A 600 6.65 -18.04 11.48
C ASP A 600 6.62 -19.53 11.91
N GLY A 601 7.20 -19.84 13.07
CA GLY A 601 7.25 -21.17 13.65
C GLY A 601 8.43 -22.02 13.20
N ARG A 602 9.31 -21.56 12.31
CA ARG A 602 10.57 -22.26 11.98
C ARG A 602 11.55 -22.18 13.15
N VAL A 603 12.51 -23.10 13.22
CA VAL A 603 13.63 -23.00 14.18
C VAL A 603 14.92 -22.74 13.42
N LEU A 604 15.45 -21.53 13.54
CA LEU A 604 16.77 -21.17 13.02
C LEU A 604 17.84 -21.78 13.91
N VAL A 605 18.89 -22.32 13.29
CA VAL A 605 20.12 -22.75 13.97
C VAL A 605 21.32 -22.20 13.22
N GLU A 606 22.28 -21.64 13.94
CA GLU A 606 23.38 -20.89 13.34
C GLU A 606 24.70 -21.14 14.06
N GLY A 607 25.78 -21.20 13.28
CA GLY A 607 27.13 -21.35 13.77
C GLY A 607 27.37 -22.61 14.62
N GLY A 608 28.27 -22.49 15.60
CA GLY A 608 28.70 -23.58 16.47
C GLY A 608 30.02 -24.22 16.06
N HIS A 609 30.31 -25.34 16.69
CA HIS A 609 31.41 -26.23 16.37
C HIS A 609 30.94 -27.44 15.58
N GLY A 610 31.50 -27.63 14.39
CA GLY A 610 31.31 -28.82 13.57
C GLY A 610 32.63 -29.54 13.30
N SER A 611 32.55 -30.78 12.80
CA SER A 611 33.70 -31.45 12.20
C SER A 611 33.87 -30.95 10.76
N VAL A 612 34.84 -30.07 10.53
CA VAL A 612 35.23 -29.59 9.20
C VAL A 612 36.53 -30.28 8.84
N ALA A 613 36.53 -31.15 7.82
CA ALA A 613 37.71 -31.87 7.35
C ALA A 613 38.49 -32.63 8.46
N GLY A 614 37.80 -33.14 9.49
CA GLY A 614 38.39 -33.88 10.60
C GLY A 614 38.90 -33.01 11.76
N PHE A 615 38.76 -31.68 11.68
CA PHE A 615 39.08 -30.75 12.77
C PHE A 615 37.80 -30.08 13.30
N LEU A 616 37.76 -29.81 14.60
CA LEU A 616 36.68 -29.02 15.21
C LEU A 616 36.85 -27.56 14.80
N GLY A 617 35.93 -27.06 13.96
CA GLY A 617 35.97 -25.70 13.45
C GLY A 617 34.73 -24.89 13.81
N ALA A 618 34.89 -23.57 13.94
CA ALA A 618 33.75 -22.65 14.02
C ALA A 618 32.98 -22.68 12.70
N LEU A 619 31.65 -22.65 12.76
CA LEU A 619 30.77 -22.67 11.60
C LEU A 619 30.19 -21.29 11.35
N SER A 620 30.03 -20.94 10.08
CA SER A 620 29.16 -19.85 9.62
C SER A 620 27.79 -20.36 9.19
N SER A 621 27.65 -21.67 9.00
CA SER A 621 26.47 -22.23 8.37
C SER A 621 25.20 -22.04 9.18
N THR A 622 24.12 -21.75 8.48
CA THR A 622 22.80 -21.56 9.07
C THR A 622 21.78 -22.47 8.41
N GLU A 623 20.92 -23.07 9.22
CA GLU A 623 19.81 -23.90 8.73
C GLU A 623 18.52 -23.55 9.47
N ALA A 624 17.38 -23.78 8.83
CA ALA A 624 16.05 -23.63 9.42
C ALA A 624 15.33 -24.97 9.43
N TYR A 625 14.85 -25.39 10.60
CA TYR A 625 13.95 -26.53 10.75
C TYR A 625 12.51 -26.11 10.48
N MET A 626 11.79 -26.99 9.78
CA MET A 626 10.40 -26.83 9.38
C MET A 626 9.52 -27.78 10.21
N PRO A 627 8.99 -27.36 11.37
CA PRO A 627 8.32 -28.28 12.30
C PRO A 627 6.96 -28.81 11.82
#